data_AF-A0A9D6WT29-F1
#
_entry.id   AF-A0A9D6WT29-F1
#
_cell.length_a   1.000
_cell.length_b   1.000
_cell.length_c   1.000
_cell.angle_alpha   90.00
_cell.angle_beta   90.00
_cell.angle_gamma   90.00
#
_symmetry.space_group_name_H-M   'P 1'
#
loop_
_entity.id
_entity.type
_entity.pdbx_description
1 polymer ?
#
loop_
_entity_poly.entity_id
_entity_poly.type
_entity_poly.pdbx_seq_one_letter_code
_entity_poly.pdbx_strand_id
1 'polypeptide(L)'
;MSQRVPLDLPSPPPPEELLAPRDESVAEPGALALLVQDRALQILLASAFIVNLALLIYLALRYQVLLDPLPLHFDSAGLPDRIEPKSGIFGLPIIGAIVFGLNATLALLTHRWQRAAAILLAAITLLAQILMWLAMLNIVGGIY
;
A
#
# COMPACT_ATOMS: atom_id res chain seq x y z
N MET A 1 -37.92 -51.59 -32.28
CA MET A 1 -37.79 -50.41 -33.17
C MET A 1 -37.10 -49.30 -32.38
N SER A 2 -35.81 -49.04 -32.62
CA SER A 2 -35.06 -47.95 -31.99
C SER A 2 -34.52 -47.06 -33.12
N GLN A 3 -35.10 -45.87 -33.26
CA GLN A 3 -34.68 -44.86 -34.24
C GLN A 3 -33.36 -44.26 -33.77
N ARG A 4 -32.28 -44.51 -34.52
CA ARG A 4 -31.02 -43.76 -34.35
C ARG A 4 -31.21 -42.41 -35.04
N VAL A 5 -31.40 -41.35 -34.26
CA VAL A 5 -31.29 -39.97 -34.74
C VAL A 5 -29.86 -39.78 -35.26
N PRO A 6 -29.64 -39.38 -36.53
CA PRO A 6 -28.32 -39.07 -37.02
C PRO A 6 -27.77 -37.88 -36.22
N LEU A 7 -26.65 -38.09 -35.52
CA LEU A 7 -25.93 -37.02 -34.84
C LEU A 7 -25.29 -36.17 -35.95
N ASP A 8 -25.90 -35.04 -36.29
CA ASP A 8 -25.35 -34.07 -37.24
C ASP A 8 -24.16 -33.39 -36.57
N LEU A 9 -22.99 -34.01 -36.70
CA LEU A 9 -21.75 -33.48 -36.16
C LEU A 9 -21.35 -32.27 -37.00
N PRO A 10 -21.19 -31.08 -36.40
CA PRO A 10 -20.76 -29.90 -37.13
C PRO A 10 -19.47 -30.23 -37.89
N SER A 11 -19.43 -29.84 -39.17
CA SER A 11 -18.26 -30.05 -40.03
C SER A 11 -17.01 -29.48 -39.37
N PRO A 12 -15.87 -30.19 -39.40
CA PRO A 12 -14.64 -29.68 -38.81
C PRO A 12 -14.30 -28.31 -39.42
N PRO A 13 -13.91 -27.33 -38.60
CA PRO A 13 -13.56 -26.01 -39.11
C PRO A 13 -12.44 -26.11 -40.14
N PRO A 14 -12.46 -25.27 -41.19
CA PRO A 14 -11.47 -25.29 -42.24
C PRO A 14 -10.04 -25.08 -41.67
N PRO A 15 -9.01 -25.68 -42.28
CA PRO A 15 -7.63 -25.59 -41.79
C PRO A 15 -7.11 -24.15 -41.62
N GLU A 16 -7.65 -23.23 -42.42
CA GLU A 16 -7.32 -21.80 -42.41
C GLU A 16 -7.74 -21.11 -41.10
N GLU A 17 -8.83 -21.57 -40.49
CA GLU A 17 -9.34 -21.06 -39.20
C GLU A 17 -8.55 -21.62 -38.01
N LEU A 18 -7.95 -22.79 -38.19
CA LEU A 18 -7.05 -23.44 -37.23
C LEU A 18 -5.62 -22.87 -37.28
N LEU A 19 -5.23 -22.30 -38.43
CA LEU A 19 -3.95 -21.66 -38.69
C LEU A 19 -3.99 -20.13 -38.56
N ALA A 20 -5.19 -19.55 -38.44
CA ALA A 20 -5.32 -18.15 -38.07
C ALA A 20 -4.52 -17.95 -36.78
N PRO A 21 -3.63 -16.95 -36.71
CA PRO A 21 -3.01 -16.58 -35.45
C PRO A 21 -4.19 -16.32 -34.53
N ARG A 22 -4.40 -17.17 -33.52
CA ARG A 22 -5.26 -16.78 -32.42
C ARG A 22 -4.65 -15.46 -31.97
N ASP A 23 -5.43 -14.39 -32.02
CA ASP A 23 -5.08 -13.12 -31.40
C ASP A 23 -5.07 -13.37 -29.88
N GLU A 24 -4.06 -14.13 -29.45
CA GLU A 24 -3.55 -14.24 -28.10
C GLU A 24 -2.80 -12.93 -27.82
N SER A 25 -3.47 -11.81 -28.08
CA SER A 25 -3.34 -10.60 -27.28
C SER A 25 -3.86 -10.93 -25.88
N VAL A 26 -3.21 -11.91 -25.24
CA VAL A 26 -3.18 -12.10 -23.81
C VAL A 26 -2.53 -10.82 -23.33
N ALA A 27 -3.38 -9.81 -23.13
CA ALA A 27 -2.98 -8.55 -22.56
C ALA A 27 -2.32 -8.92 -21.23
N GLU A 28 -0.99 -8.86 -21.20
CA GLU A 28 -0.18 -9.06 -20.00
C GLU A 28 -0.90 -8.30 -18.88
N PRO A 29 -1.48 -8.99 -17.88
CA PRO A 29 -2.30 -8.33 -16.88
C PRO A 29 -1.40 -7.31 -16.21
N GLY A 30 -1.65 -6.03 -16.50
CA GLY A 30 -0.81 -4.94 -16.03
C GLY A 30 -0.70 -4.98 -14.51
N ALA A 31 0.33 -4.37 -13.94
CA ALA A 31 0.54 -4.34 -12.48
C ALA A 31 -0.73 -3.90 -11.70
N LEU A 32 -1.59 -3.09 -12.33
CA LEU A 32 -2.91 -2.71 -11.82
C LEU A 32 -3.92 -3.88 -11.77
N ALA A 33 -3.93 -4.75 -12.78
CA ALA A 33 -4.78 -5.94 -12.82
C ALA A 33 -4.34 -7.01 -11.80
N LEU A 34 -3.03 -7.18 -11.59
CA LEU A 34 -2.49 -8.05 -10.54
C LEU A 34 -2.84 -7.51 -9.14
N LEU A 35 -2.73 -6.19 -8.94
CA LEU A 35 -3.20 -5.54 -7.72
C LEU A 35 -4.68 -5.82 -7.46
N VAL A 36 -5.55 -5.69 -8.46
CA VAL A 36 -7.01 -5.89 -8.36
C VAL A 36 -7.39 -7.28 -7.83
N GLN A 37 -6.58 -8.30 -8.08
CA GLN A 37 -6.85 -9.67 -7.62
C GLN A 37 -6.47 -9.92 -6.15
N ASP A 38 -5.43 -9.26 -5.62
CA ASP A 38 -4.96 -9.51 -4.25
C ASP A 38 -5.55 -8.52 -3.23
N ARG A 39 -6.73 -8.87 -2.70
CA ARG A 39 -7.43 -8.07 -1.69
C ARG A 39 -6.60 -7.83 -0.42
N ALA A 40 -5.77 -8.79 -0.01
CA ALA A 40 -4.97 -8.64 1.21
C ALA A 40 -3.92 -7.54 1.05
N LEU A 41 -3.22 -7.54 -0.09
CA LEU A 41 -2.23 -6.51 -0.40
C LEU A 41 -2.89 -5.12 -0.52
N GLN A 42 -4.04 -5.03 -1.20
CA GLN A 42 -4.80 -3.79 -1.30
C GLN A 42 -5.21 -3.26 0.07
N ILE A 43 -5.78 -4.10 0.93
CA ILE A 43 -6.23 -3.70 2.26
C ILE A 43 -5.06 -3.17 3.09
N LEU A 44 -3.89 -3.84 3.05
CA LEU A 44 -2.71 -3.41 3.80
C LEU A 44 -2.17 -2.07 3.30
N LEU A 45 -2.02 -1.90 1.99
CA LEU A 45 -1.52 -0.65 1.41
C LEU A 45 -2.53 0.49 1.60
N ALA A 46 -3.82 0.25 1.39
CA ALA A 46 -4.87 1.24 1.62
C ALA A 46 -4.93 1.64 3.10
N SER A 47 -4.85 0.69 4.03
CA SER A 47 -4.80 0.98 5.47
C SER A 47 -3.57 1.81 5.82
N ALA A 48 -2.39 1.46 5.31
CA ALA A 48 -1.16 2.22 5.56
C ALA A 48 -1.27 3.65 5.04
N PHE A 49 -1.81 3.83 3.83
CA PHE A 49 -2.06 5.13 3.26
C PHE A 49 -3.05 5.96 4.09
N ILE A 50 -4.17 5.37 4.50
CA ILE A 50 -5.18 6.03 5.33
C ILE A 50 -4.58 6.46 6.68
N VAL A 51 -3.77 5.62 7.32
CA VAL A 51 -3.11 5.96 8.59
C VAL A 51 -2.17 7.15 8.42
N ASN A 52 -1.33 7.15 7.37
CA ASN A 52 -0.42 8.26 7.09
C ASN A 52 -1.17 9.56 6.78
N LEU A 53 -2.24 9.48 5.98
CA LEU A 53 -3.07 10.62 5.62
C LEU A 53 -3.80 11.17 6.85
N ALA A 54 -4.36 10.30 7.69
CA ALA A 54 -4.98 10.68 8.95
C ALA A 54 -3.97 11.39 9.85
N LEU A 55 -2.70 10.93 9.88
CA LEU A 55 -1.65 11.55 10.69
C LEU A 55 -1.37 12.98 10.21
N LEU A 56 -1.24 13.16 8.90
CA LEU A 56 -1.03 14.47 8.28
C LEU A 56 -2.21 15.42 8.56
N ILE A 57 -3.44 14.96 8.37
CA ILE A 57 -4.65 15.74 8.62
C ILE A 57 -4.74 16.12 10.09
N TYR A 58 -4.50 15.18 11.00
CA TYR A 58 -4.53 15.42 12.43
C TYR A 58 -3.52 16.51 12.84
N LEU A 59 -2.27 16.40 12.37
CA LEU A 59 -1.24 17.42 12.59
C LEU A 59 -1.65 18.78 12.03
N ALA A 60 -2.17 18.83 10.81
CA ALA A 60 -2.61 20.07 10.18
C ALA A 60 -3.72 20.77 10.97
N LEU A 61 -4.72 20.01 11.45
CA LEU A 61 -5.82 20.54 12.26
C LEU A 61 -5.35 21.01 13.65
N ARG A 62 -4.35 20.34 14.23
CA ARG A 62 -3.81 20.69 15.55
C ARG A 62 -2.72 21.77 15.50
N TYR A 63 -2.17 22.08 14.33
CA TYR A 63 -0.98 22.93 14.17
C TYR A 63 -1.07 24.31 14.85
N GLN A 64 -2.27 24.90 14.86
CA GLN A 64 -2.51 26.21 15.51
C GLN A 64 -2.54 26.13 17.04
N VAL A 65 -2.85 24.95 17.60
CA VAL A 65 -3.01 24.71 19.04
C VAL A 65 -1.73 24.14 19.66
N LEU A 66 -0.78 23.67 18.84
CA LEU A 66 0.51 23.16 19.31
C LEU A 66 1.35 24.30 19.91
N LEU A 67 1.95 24.02 21.07
CA LEU A 67 2.95 24.90 21.69
C LEU A 67 4.10 25.14 20.69
N ASP A 68 4.53 26.39 20.61
CA ASP A 68 5.73 26.78 19.89
C ASP A 68 6.67 27.42 20.92
N PRO A 69 7.82 26.80 21.24
CA PRO A 69 8.45 25.66 20.55
C PRO A 69 8.08 24.26 21.13
N LEU A 70 8.30 23.20 20.34
CA LEU A 70 7.94 21.82 20.69
C LEU A 70 9.20 20.98 21.03
N PRO A 71 9.20 20.22 22.13
CA PRO A 71 10.27 19.26 22.41
C PRO A 71 10.19 18.09 21.43
N LEU A 72 11.01 18.11 20.38
CA LEU A 72 11.05 17.06 19.36
C LEU A 72 12.19 16.05 19.57
N HIS A 73 13.16 16.37 20.44
CA HIS A 73 14.27 15.50 20.79
C HIS A 73 14.32 15.33 22.30
N PHE A 74 14.36 14.07 22.73
CA PHE A 74 14.53 13.68 24.12
C PHE A 74 15.89 12.99 24.27
N ASP A 75 16.64 13.35 25.32
CA ASP A 75 17.88 12.66 25.67
C ASP A 75 17.59 11.24 26.20
N SER A 76 18.65 10.49 26.52
CA SER A 76 18.54 9.16 27.11
C SER A 76 17.87 9.14 28.50
N ALA A 77 17.71 10.30 29.15
CA ALA A 77 16.98 10.46 30.40
C ALA A 77 15.49 10.84 30.19
N GLY A 78 15.05 10.98 28.94
CA GLY A 78 13.68 11.38 28.59
C GLY A 78 13.42 12.89 28.77
N LEU A 79 14.47 13.70 28.93
CA LEU A 79 14.36 15.15 29.03
C LEU A 79 14.48 15.78 27.63
N PRO A 80 13.70 16.84 27.34
CA PRO A 80 13.78 17.51 26.05
C PRO A 80 15.12 18.25 25.89
N ASP A 81 16.01 17.68 25.08
CA ASP A 81 17.39 18.17 24.85
C ASP A 81 17.44 19.21 23.72
N ARG A 82 16.53 19.10 22.74
CA ARG A 82 16.36 20.10 21.68
C ARG A 82 14.90 20.49 21.49
N ILE A 83 14.68 21.77 21.76
CA ILE A 83 13.45 22.50 21.53
C ILE A 83 13.48 23.01 20.09
N GLU A 84 12.65 22.44 19.22
CA GLU A 84 12.63 22.77 17.79
C GLU A 84 11.32 23.47 17.39
N PRO A 85 11.31 24.18 16.24
CA PRO A 85 10.08 24.78 15.73
C PRO A 85 9.02 23.71 15.54
N LYS A 86 7.77 23.99 15.92
CA LYS A 86 6.64 23.05 15.81
C LYS A 86 6.42 22.48 14.40
N SER A 87 6.98 23.10 13.36
CA SER A 87 6.99 22.57 11.99
C SER A 87 7.72 21.23 11.85
N GLY A 88 8.69 20.92 12.73
CA GLY A 88 9.42 19.66 12.69
C GLY A 88 8.54 18.43 12.90
N ILE A 89 7.37 18.58 13.51
CA ILE A 89 6.42 17.46 13.70
C ILE A 89 5.90 16.90 12.36
N PHE A 90 5.88 17.71 11.29
CA PHE A 90 5.53 17.23 9.95
C PHE A 90 6.58 16.31 9.33
N GLY A 91 7.77 16.18 9.94
CA GLY A 91 8.73 15.16 9.56
C GLY A 91 8.15 13.73 9.68
N LEU A 92 7.32 13.46 10.68
CA LEU A 92 6.68 12.15 10.88
C LEU A 92 5.84 11.69 9.68
N PRO A 93 4.82 12.45 9.22
CA PRO A 93 4.04 12.04 8.05
C PRO A 93 4.87 12.03 6.77
N ILE A 94 5.86 12.92 6.61
CA ILE A 94 6.76 12.92 5.42
C ILE A 94 7.60 11.65 5.36
N ILE A 95 8.26 11.27 6.46
CA ILE A 95 9.04 10.02 6.55
C ILE A 95 8.11 8.83 6.29
N GLY A 96 6.91 8.83 6.89
CA GLY A 96 5.91 7.80 6.63
C GLY A 96 5.51 7.71 5.16
N ALA A 97 5.32 8.84 4.46
CA ALA A 97 4.99 8.86 3.03
C ALA A 97 6.13 8.31 2.16
N ILE A 98 7.39 8.62 2.50
CA ILE A 98 8.57 8.06 1.81
C ILE A 98 8.63 6.54 1.99
N VAL A 99 8.51 6.06 3.23
CA VAL A 99 8.50 4.62 3.54
C VAL A 99 7.38 3.91 2.79
N PHE A 100 6.18 4.50 2.77
CA PHE A 100 5.06 3.98 2.01
C PHE A 100 5.36 3.90 0.50
N GLY A 101 5.86 4.98 -0.10
CA GLY A 101 6.17 5.02 -1.53
C GLY A 101 7.19 3.96 -1.94
N LEU A 102 8.29 3.84 -1.17
CA LEU A 102 9.34 2.86 -1.42
C LEU A 102 8.81 1.42 -1.29
N ASN A 103 8.15 1.11 -0.18
CA ASN A 103 7.66 -0.25 0.07
C ASN A 103 6.50 -0.64 -0.83
N ALA A 104 5.59 0.29 -1.17
CA ALA A 104 4.53 0.03 -2.13
C ALA A 104 5.12 -0.27 -3.51
N THR A 105 6.10 0.52 -3.96
CA THR A 105 6.80 0.26 -5.23
C THR A 105 7.47 -1.12 -5.22
N LEU A 106 8.22 -1.44 -4.16
CA LEU A 106 8.87 -2.75 -4.02
C LEU A 106 7.85 -3.90 -3.94
N ALA A 107 6.74 -3.72 -3.23
CA ALA A 107 5.68 -4.72 -3.13
C ALA A 107 5.08 -5.02 -4.51
N LEU A 108 4.82 -3.99 -5.33
CA LEU A 108 4.31 -4.15 -6.70
C LEU A 108 5.32 -4.83 -7.63
N LEU A 109 6.60 -4.45 -7.53
CA LEU A 109 7.67 -5.07 -8.32
C LEU A 109 7.91 -6.52 -7.93
N THR A 110 7.71 -6.87 -6.67
CA THR A 110 7.97 -8.23 -6.15
C THR A 110 6.74 -9.13 -6.26
N HIS A 111 5.52 -8.56 -6.33
CA HIS A 111 4.27 -9.32 -6.43
C HIS A 111 4.27 -10.30 -7.62
N ARG A 112 4.84 -9.91 -8.76
CA ARG A 112 4.97 -10.76 -9.95
C ARG A 112 5.77 -12.04 -9.72
N TRP A 113 6.66 -12.07 -8.72
CA TRP A 113 7.54 -13.22 -8.45
C TRP A 113 7.14 -13.94 -7.18
N GLN A 114 6.87 -13.19 -6.11
CA GLN A 114 6.59 -13.74 -4.78
C GLN A 114 5.51 -12.92 -4.06
N ARG A 115 4.30 -13.49 -4.00
CA ARG A 115 3.17 -12.91 -3.27
C ARG A 115 3.47 -12.69 -1.78
N ALA A 116 4.17 -13.64 -1.14
CA ALA A 116 4.51 -13.56 0.27
C ALA A 116 5.40 -12.35 0.60
N ALA A 117 6.39 -12.06 -0.26
CA ALA A 117 7.27 -10.91 -0.08
C ALA A 117 6.52 -9.57 -0.24
N ALA A 118 5.58 -9.48 -1.20
CA ALA A 118 4.75 -8.29 -1.37
C ALA A 118 3.85 -8.02 -0.14
N ILE A 119 3.22 -9.07 0.40
CA ILE A 119 2.40 -8.97 1.62
C ILE A 119 3.25 -8.55 2.83
N LEU A 120 4.44 -9.12 2.98
CA LEU A 120 5.36 -8.77 4.07
C LEU A 120 5.77 -7.30 3.99
N LEU A 121 6.12 -6.80 2.81
CA LEU A 121 6.44 -5.38 2.59
C LEU A 121 5.25 -4.47 2.94
N ALA A 122 4.03 -4.83 2.54
CA ALA A 122 2.84 -4.06 2.88
C ALA A 122 2.53 -4.10 4.38
N ALA A 123 2.74 -5.23 5.05
CA ALA A 123 2.58 -5.37 6.50
C ALA A 123 3.62 -4.53 7.28
N ILE A 124 4.89 -4.57 6.88
CA ILE A 124 5.95 -3.74 7.44
C ILE A 124 5.63 -2.24 7.25
N THR A 125 5.08 -1.88 6.09
CA THR A 125 4.65 -0.51 5.81
C THR A 125 3.55 -0.07 6.77
N LEU A 126 2.50 -0.87 6.94
CA LEU A 126 1.42 -0.58 7.87
C LEU A 126 1.95 -0.44 9.31
N LEU A 127 2.83 -1.35 9.74
CA LEU A 127 3.48 -1.28 11.05
C LEU A 127 4.25 0.02 11.23
N ALA A 128 5.05 0.43 10.24
CA ALA A 128 5.78 1.70 10.28
C ALA A 128 4.84 2.90 10.45
N GLN A 129 3.69 2.93 9.76
CA GLN A 129 2.71 4.00 9.93
C GLN A 129 2.09 4.03 11.34
N ILE A 130 1.80 2.85 11.90
CA ILE A 130 1.31 2.74 13.28
C ILE A 130 2.36 3.25 14.28
N LEU A 131 3.64 2.92 14.07
CA LEU A 131 4.73 3.42 14.93
C LEU A 131 4.89 4.94 14.81
N MET A 132 4.74 5.51 13.62
CA MET A 132 4.75 6.98 13.44
C MET A 132 3.57 7.64 14.16
N TRP A 133 2.39 7.02 14.14
CA TRP A 133 1.25 7.49 14.92
C TRP A 133 1.51 7.43 16.42
N LEU A 134 2.10 6.34 16.90
CA LEU A 134 2.46 6.18 18.31
C LEU A 134 3.52 7.21 18.74
N ALA A 135 4.52 7.47 17.89
CA ALA A 135 5.52 8.50 18.13
C ALA A 135 4.87 9.89 18.24
N MET A 136 3.92 10.21 17.36
CA MET A 136 3.12 11.45 17.45
C MET A 136 2.36 11.53 18.78
N LEU A 137 1.69 10.46 19.20
CA LEU A 137 0.96 10.44 20.48
C LEU A 137 1.91 10.58 21.68
N ASN A 138 3.10 10.03 21.61
CA ASN A 138 4.09 10.17 22.68
C ASN A 138 4.59 11.61 22.79
N ILE A 139 4.85 12.27 21.66
CA ILE A 139 5.26 13.68 21.63
C ILE A 139 4.13 14.60 22.11
N VAL A 140 2.90 14.42 21.62
CA VAL A 140 1.77 15.29 21.99
C VAL A 140 1.23 14.99 23.38
N GLY A 141 1.16 13.71 23.76
CA GLY A 141 0.65 13.25 25.05
C GLY A 141 1.64 13.42 26.20
N GLY A 142 2.95 13.37 25.93
CA GLY A 142 3.98 13.67 26.93
C GLY A 142 4.11 15.16 27.28
N ILE A 143 3.34 16.04 26.62
CA ILE A 143 3.26 17.48 26.93
C ILE A 143 2.20 17.78 28.01
N TYR A 144 1.32 16.82 28.34
CA TYR A 144 0.32 16.92 29.42
C TYR A 144 0.70 16.07 30.62
#